data_AF-A0A8S3PP43-F1
#
_entry.id   AF-A0A8S3PP43-F1
#
_cell.length_a   1.000
_cell.length_b   1.000
_cell.length_c   1.000
_cell.angle_alpha   90.00
_cell.angle_beta   90.00
_cell.angle_gamma   90.00
#
_symmetry.space_group_name_H-M   'P 1'
#
loop_
_entity.id
_entity.type
_entity.pdbx_description
1 polymer ?
#
loop_
_entity_poly.entity_id
_entity_poly.type
_entity_poly.pdbx_seq_one_letter_code
_entity_poly.pdbx_strand_id
1 'polypeptide(L)'
;MYSKEDQLGAFKVTIEEIRHKIQNKIDRLNEEIDEKKKEVTVLKKELKREKKLSEERDIKLAQLEKDKDQLKAEKDQLKAEKQQALSQRNNAMRKLNDLKQNNYNLRFGKTVHDGKLKFSESESSIEVISNVFDEVNNINKEYKAKLQNLSSKFIQLENATKFEIGKLGIENEEKENLTYIETKTDDIDIIDLPGYEFRKKVSRNRSVGITLGYKLELANKIKILPTDSQFVLWFKVSSELLDIDDDIVFGIVYIPPEYTNYSSQDAYNFIENKVYMLDELNIPKKRKSLDRVKNGYGKRLLDLCKGNNLFIVNGRIGDDRQYGKLTCRNSSIVDYCISSVELLKYFTNFHVLDFCTLYSDVHSPLQITLASTKQDVVNNQCLITGTDTCNRPENIKKWDNDKIVDFQNGIDVEEIYALIEDINKVEANMDKNEMNLIVNNMCDLFLDSARATFGVTKTSGLKKYKNKPVKLDKEWFDYDCKFARQNYRKLKRKFKNISSEENRQIMKSSEKQYKKTLDKAIIAHRKKMAKKINTLRSNNSKEYWKLLRSSLLTFKISNFQNTS
;
A
#
# COMPACT_ATOMS: atom_id res chain seq x y z
N MET A 1 74.99 21.78 -45.49
CA MET A 1 73.84 21.11 -46.13
C MET A 1 73.99 19.63 -45.86
N TYR A 2 73.05 18.99 -45.17
CA TYR A 2 73.03 17.53 -45.05
C TYR A 2 72.96 16.91 -46.44
N SER A 3 73.68 15.83 -46.68
CA SER A 3 73.62 15.15 -47.97
C SER A 3 72.20 14.59 -48.17
N LYS A 4 71.78 14.42 -49.42
CA LYS A 4 70.49 13.74 -49.73
C LYS A 4 70.42 12.34 -49.10
N GLU A 5 71.58 11.69 -48.92
CA GLU A 5 71.68 10.37 -48.28
C GLU A 5 71.36 10.44 -46.78
N ASP A 6 71.81 11.49 -46.08
CA ASP A 6 71.49 11.69 -44.65
C ASP A 6 69.99 11.93 -44.42
N GLN A 7 69.35 12.70 -45.31
CA GLN A 7 67.91 12.95 -45.26
C GLN A 7 67.09 11.68 -45.54
N LEU A 8 67.54 10.85 -46.49
CA LEU A 8 66.89 9.57 -46.80
C LEU A 8 67.05 8.57 -45.64
N GLY A 9 68.20 8.56 -44.97
CA GLY A 9 68.45 7.76 -43.77
C GLY A 9 67.52 8.12 -42.61
N ALA A 10 67.39 9.42 -42.30
CA ALA A 10 66.48 9.89 -41.25
C ALA A 10 65.01 9.55 -41.54
N PHE A 11 64.59 9.64 -42.81
CA PHE A 11 63.24 9.28 -43.23
C PHE A 11 62.95 7.78 -43.05
N LYS A 12 63.91 6.90 -43.40
CA LYS A 12 63.79 5.45 -43.18
C LYS A 12 63.65 5.10 -41.69
N VAL A 13 64.46 5.72 -40.82
CA VAL A 13 64.37 5.54 -39.36
C VAL A 13 62.99 5.97 -38.85
N THR A 14 62.49 7.12 -39.31
CA THR A 14 61.17 7.63 -38.92
C THR A 14 60.04 6.69 -39.35
N ILE A 15 60.12 6.12 -40.56
CA ILE A 15 59.14 5.13 -41.05
C ILE A 15 59.14 3.87 -40.18
N GLU A 16 60.31 3.34 -39.84
CA GLU A 16 60.40 2.14 -39.00
C GLU A 16 59.90 2.39 -37.57
N GLU A 17 60.14 3.57 -37.00
CA GLU A 17 59.55 3.97 -35.71
C GLU A 17 58.01 4.05 -35.78
N ILE A 18 57.46 4.62 -36.85
CA ILE A 18 56.01 4.69 -37.06
C ILE A 18 55.44 3.28 -37.22
N ARG A 19 56.11 2.41 -37.99
CA ARG A 19 55.72 1.02 -38.19
C ARG A 19 55.69 0.25 -36.88
N HIS A 20 56.72 0.42 -36.04
CA HIS A 20 56.77 -0.20 -34.72
C HIS A 20 55.65 0.32 -33.79
N LYS A 21 55.37 1.62 -33.80
CA LYS A 21 54.25 2.20 -33.02
C LYS A 21 52.89 1.67 -33.49
N ILE A 22 52.69 1.52 -34.79
CA ILE A 22 51.46 0.95 -35.36
C ILE A 22 51.32 -0.52 -34.94
N GLN A 23 52.40 -1.32 -35.05
CA GLN A 23 52.37 -2.72 -34.67
C GLN A 23 52.04 -2.90 -33.18
N ASN A 24 52.70 -2.14 -32.30
CA ASN A 24 52.39 -2.17 -30.86
C ASN A 24 50.94 -1.78 -30.55
N LYS A 25 50.34 -0.87 -31.33
CA LYS A 25 48.93 -0.51 -31.18
C LYS A 25 48.00 -1.64 -31.65
N ILE A 26 48.34 -2.31 -32.75
CA ILE A 26 47.60 -3.49 -33.25
C ILE A 26 47.64 -4.61 -32.21
N ASP A 27 48.80 -4.89 -31.63
CA ASP A 27 48.97 -5.97 -30.66
C ASP A 27 48.14 -5.71 -29.38
N ARG A 28 48.11 -4.47 -28.88
CA ARG A 28 47.24 -4.07 -27.76
C ARG A 28 45.76 -4.23 -28.08
N LEU A 29 45.33 -3.80 -29.27
CA LEU A 29 43.92 -3.95 -29.68
C LEU A 29 43.53 -5.42 -29.80
N ASN A 30 44.42 -6.29 -30.28
CA ASN A 30 44.16 -7.73 -30.35
C ASN A 30 44.03 -8.34 -28.95
N GLU A 31 44.86 -7.92 -27.98
CA GLU A 31 44.74 -8.36 -26.59
C GLU A 31 43.41 -7.92 -25.96
N GLU A 32 42.99 -6.67 -26.16
CA GLU A 32 41.67 -6.16 -25.72
C GLU A 32 40.52 -6.95 -26.36
N ILE A 33 40.61 -7.27 -27.66
CA ILE A 33 39.61 -8.08 -28.37
C ILE A 33 39.51 -9.48 -27.76
N ASP A 34 40.63 -10.11 -27.44
CA ASP A 34 40.64 -11.46 -26.86
C ASP A 34 40.13 -11.47 -25.42
N GLU A 35 40.39 -10.42 -24.64
CA GLU A 35 39.76 -10.23 -23.33
C GLU A 35 38.23 -10.08 -23.45
N LYS A 36 37.75 -9.26 -24.39
CA LYS A 36 36.31 -9.11 -24.66
C LYS A 36 35.65 -10.40 -25.13
N LYS A 37 36.32 -11.23 -25.93
CA LYS A 37 35.81 -12.56 -26.32
C LYS A 37 35.65 -13.49 -25.11
N LYS A 38 36.59 -13.44 -24.15
CA LYS A 38 36.49 -14.21 -22.89
C LYS A 38 35.28 -13.73 -22.07
N GLU A 39 35.10 -12.42 -21.93
CA GLU A 39 33.95 -11.81 -21.23
C GLU A 39 32.60 -12.26 -21.85
N VAL A 40 32.48 -12.18 -23.18
CA VAL A 40 31.27 -12.65 -23.90
C VAL A 40 31.02 -14.14 -23.69
N THR A 41 32.07 -14.96 -23.59
CA THR A 41 31.93 -16.40 -23.34
C THR A 41 31.40 -16.69 -21.94
N VAL A 42 31.81 -15.91 -20.94
CA VAL A 42 31.28 -15.99 -19.57
C VAL A 42 29.79 -15.59 -19.56
N LEU A 43 29.44 -14.45 -20.16
CA LEU A 43 28.06 -13.97 -20.24
C LEU A 43 27.13 -14.97 -20.95
N LYS A 44 27.58 -15.62 -22.03
CA LYS A 44 26.80 -16.68 -22.71
C LYS A 44 26.52 -17.88 -21.79
N LYS A 45 27.47 -18.27 -20.93
CA LYS A 45 27.27 -19.36 -19.95
C LYS A 45 26.28 -18.96 -18.87
N GLU A 46 26.36 -17.72 -18.38
CA GLU A 46 25.42 -17.17 -17.40
C GLU A 46 24.00 -17.11 -17.97
N LEU A 47 23.83 -16.59 -19.19
CA LEU A 47 22.54 -16.53 -19.87
C LEU A 47 21.91 -17.93 -20.04
N LYS A 48 22.71 -18.95 -20.38
CA LYS A 48 22.23 -20.34 -20.48
C LYS A 48 21.78 -20.88 -19.13
N ARG A 49 22.48 -20.54 -18.05
CA ARG A 49 22.10 -20.92 -16.67
C ARG A 49 20.80 -20.24 -16.25
N GLU A 50 20.62 -18.96 -16.56
CA GLU A 50 19.39 -18.23 -16.27
C GLU A 50 18.19 -18.78 -17.03
N LYS A 51 18.34 -19.12 -18.32
CA LYS A 51 17.27 -19.75 -19.11
C LYS A 51 16.81 -21.08 -18.49
N LYS A 52 17.76 -21.95 -18.10
CA LYS A 52 17.44 -23.22 -17.42
C LYS A 52 16.70 -22.98 -16.10
N LEU A 53 17.14 -22.00 -15.31
CA LEU A 53 16.47 -21.63 -14.06
C LEU A 53 15.06 -21.07 -14.31
N SER A 54 14.84 -20.35 -15.42
CA SER A 54 13.51 -19.87 -15.82
C SER A 54 12.55 -21.03 -16.13
N GLU A 55 13.00 -22.00 -16.92
CA GLU A 55 12.19 -23.18 -17.28
C GLU A 55 11.81 -24.00 -16.04
N GLU A 56 12.75 -24.25 -15.12
CA GLU A 56 12.47 -24.93 -13.85
C GLU A 56 11.44 -24.18 -12.99
N ARG A 57 11.42 -22.84 -13.05
CA ARG A 57 10.44 -22.00 -12.33
C ARG A 57 9.06 -22.09 -12.95
N ASP A 58 8.94 -22.07 -14.27
CA ASP A 58 7.65 -22.15 -14.97
C ASP A 58 6.96 -23.48 -14.70
N ILE A 59 7.72 -24.58 -14.69
CA ILE A 59 7.22 -25.92 -14.30
C ILE A 59 6.66 -25.89 -12.86
N LYS A 60 7.38 -25.24 -11.94
CA LYS A 60 6.97 -25.17 -10.53
C LYS A 60 5.71 -24.31 -10.32
N LEU A 61 5.58 -23.21 -11.07
CA LEU A 61 4.39 -22.37 -11.06
C LEU A 61 3.18 -23.12 -11.61
N ALA A 62 3.34 -23.87 -12.71
CA ALA A 62 2.27 -24.69 -13.27
C ALA A 62 1.77 -25.76 -12.28
N GLN A 63 2.68 -26.41 -11.54
CA GLN A 63 2.31 -27.37 -10.50
C GLN A 63 1.54 -26.71 -9.35
N LEU A 64 1.95 -25.53 -8.88
CA LEU A 64 1.26 -24.81 -7.81
C LEU A 64 -0.17 -24.38 -8.20
N GLU A 65 -0.40 -24.01 -9.47
CA GLU A 65 -1.74 -23.67 -9.94
C GLU A 65 -2.63 -24.92 -10.01
N LYS A 66 -2.09 -26.07 -10.42
CA LYS A 66 -2.80 -27.36 -10.37
C LYS A 66 -3.22 -27.73 -8.94
N ASP A 67 -2.33 -27.58 -7.97
CA ASP A 67 -2.62 -27.86 -6.55
C ASP A 67 -3.71 -26.93 -5.99
N LYS A 68 -3.72 -25.66 -6.43
CA LYS A 68 -4.73 -24.66 -6.05
C LYS A 68 -6.11 -25.02 -6.58
N ASP A 69 -6.20 -25.49 -7.81
CA ASP A 69 -7.47 -25.95 -8.41
C ASP A 69 -7.99 -27.20 -7.71
N GLN A 70 -7.12 -28.15 -7.36
CA GLN A 70 -7.50 -29.32 -6.56
C GLN A 70 -8.07 -28.92 -5.19
N LEU A 71 -7.41 -28.00 -4.45
CA LEU A 71 -7.91 -27.51 -3.17
C LEU A 71 -9.24 -26.75 -3.29
N LYS A 72 -9.45 -26.06 -4.41
CA LYS A 72 -10.73 -25.40 -4.70
C LYS A 72 -11.84 -26.42 -4.91
N ALA A 73 -11.59 -27.51 -5.64
CA ALA A 73 -12.52 -28.61 -5.80
C ALA A 73 -12.86 -29.28 -4.45
N GLU A 74 -11.85 -29.59 -3.62
CA GLU A 74 -12.07 -30.13 -2.26
C GLU A 74 -12.94 -29.20 -1.40
N LYS A 75 -12.73 -27.89 -1.50
CA LYS A 75 -13.52 -26.89 -0.78
C LYS A 75 -14.99 -26.89 -1.21
N ASP A 76 -15.24 -27.02 -2.51
CA ASP A 76 -16.60 -27.01 -3.04
C ASP A 76 -17.34 -28.32 -2.73
N GLN A 77 -16.63 -29.46 -2.72
CA GLN A 77 -17.15 -30.73 -2.19
C GLN A 77 -17.55 -30.59 -0.71
N LEU A 78 -16.70 -30.02 0.14
CA LEU A 78 -17.02 -29.79 1.57
C LEU A 78 -18.20 -28.84 1.78
N LYS A 79 -18.46 -27.90 0.86
CA LYS A 79 -19.67 -27.07 0.92
C LYS A 79 -20.91 -27.88 0.57
N ALA A 80 -20.83 -28.77 -0.41
CA ALA A 80 -21.93 -29.65 -0.78
C ALA A 80 -22.27 -30.61 0.38
N GLU A 81 -21.27 -31.24 1.00
CA GLU A 81 -21.44 -32.09 2.18
C GLU A 81 -22.10 -31.32 3.34
N LYS A 82 -21.71 -30.06 3.58
CA LYS A 82 -22.34 -29.20 4.59
C LYS A 82 -23.82 -28.95 4.30
N GLN A 83 -24.15 -28.69 3.04
CA GLN A 83 -25.52 -28.44 2.62
C GLN A 83 -26.39 -29.69 2.85
N GLN A 84 -25.85 -30.87 2.55
CA GLN A 84 -26.50 -32.14 2.81
C GLN A 84 -26.70 -32.39 4.32
N ALA A 85 -25.67 -32.17 5.13
CA ALA A 85 -25.74 -32.30 6.59
C ALA A 85 -26.75 -31.31 7.20
N LEU A 86 -26.84 -30.07 6.69
CA LEU A 86 -27.81 -29.08 7.14
C LEU A 86 -29.24 -29.51 6.78
N SER A 87 -29.44 -30.10 5.60
CA SER A 87 -30.72 -30.67 5.18
C SER A 87 -31.14 -31.82 6.10
N GLN A 88 -30.22 -32.76 6.40
CA GLN A 88 -30.45 -33.85 7.35
C GLN A 88 -30.81 -33.32 8.75
N ARG A 89 -30.07 -32.32 9.26
CA ARG A 89 -30.37 -31.67 10.54
C ARG A 89 -31.76 -31.04 10.55
N ASN A 90 -32.15 -30.34 9.48
CA ASN A 90 -33.46 -29.71 9.40
C ASN A 90 -34.57 -30.76 9.35
N ASN A 91 -34.37 -31.89 8.67
CA ASN A 91 -35.30 -33.02 8.68
C ASN A 91 -35.42 -33.66 10.07
N ALA A 92 -34.30 -33.85 10.78
CA ALA A 92 -34.31 -34.34 12.17
C ALA A 92 -35.06 -33.39 13.11
N MET A 93 -34.84 -32.07 12.97
CA MET A 93 -35.56 -31.06 13.74
C MET A 93 -37.07 -31.04 13.44
N ARG A 94 -37.48 -31.28 12.19
CA ARG A 94 -38.90 -31.45 11.84
C ARG A 94 -39.50 -32.67 12.53
N LYS A 95 -38.86 -33.84 12.43
CA LYS A 95 -39.30 -35.06 13.13
C LYS A 95 -39.42 -34.84 14.64
N LEU A 96 -38.47 -34.13 15.25
CA LEU A 96 -38.51 -33.77 16.67
C LEU A 96 -39.71 -32.88 17.00
N ASN A 97 -40.03 -31.91 16.16
CA ASN A 97 -41.20 -31.05 16.35
C ASN A 97 -42.51 -31.83 16.19
N ASP A 98 -42.59 -32.74 15.22
CA ASP A 98 -43.76 -33.61 15.01
C ASP A 98 -43.97 -34.53 16.23
N LEU A 99 -42.89 -35.12 16.77
CA LEU A 99 -42.94 -35.91 18.00
C LEU A 99 -43.39 -35.08 19.20
N LYS A 100 -42.92 -33.84 19.34
CA LYS A 100 -43.35 -32.92 20.39
C LYS A 100 -44.84 -32.59 20.27
N GLN A 101 -45.35 -32.35 19.07
CA GLN A 101 -46.78 -32.10 18.84
C GLN A 101 -47.64 -33.34 19.15
N ASN A 102 -47.21 -34.53 18.72
CA ASN A 102 -47.92 -35.78 18.99
C ASN A 102 -47.92 -36.14 20.49
N ASN A 103 -46.80 -35.93 21.21
CA ASN A 103 -46.75 -36.13 22.66
C ASN A 103 -47.58 -35.10 23.44
N TYR A 104 -47.69 -33.86 22.93
CA TYR A 104 -48.59 -32.87 23.50
C TYR A 104 -50.05 -33.32 23.38
N ASN A 105 -50.45 -33.87 22.23
CA ASN A 105 -51.80 -34.41 22.04
C ASN A 105 -52.09 -35.65 22.92
N LEU A 106 -51.10 -36.51 23.17
CA LEU A 106 -51.21 -37.65 24.11
C LEU A 106 -51.33 -37.23 25.58
N ARG A 107 -50.67 -36.14 26.01
CA ARG A 107 -50.77 -35.62 27.39
C ARG A 107 -52.09 -34.91 27.72
N PHE A 108 -52.89 -34.54 26.73
CA PHE A 108 -54.19 -33.85 26.93
C PHE A 108 -55.42 -34.71 26.60
N GLY A 109 -55.25 -36.00 26.31
CA GLY A 109 -56.35 -36.97 26.34
C GLY A 109 -56.86 -37.14 27.77
N LYS A 110 -57.84 -36.35 28.18
CA LYS A 110 -58.53 -36.48 29.47
C LYS A 110 -59.36 -37.77 29.49
N THR A 111 -58.88 -38.78 30.20
CA THR A 111 -59.77 -39.70 30.93
C THR A 111 -59.65 -39.40 32.41
N VAL A 112 -60.67 -38.74 32.94
CA VAL A 112 -60.80 -38.46 34.37
C VAL A 112 -61.38 -39.72 35.02
N HIS A 113 -60.56 -40.46 35.74
CA HIS A 113 -61.03 -41.32 36.82
C HIS A 113 -60.13 -41.11 38.05
N ASP A 114 -60.76 -40.72 39.15
CA ASP A 114 -60.25 -40.75 40.53
C ASP A 114 -59.04 -39.87 40.90
N GLY A 115 -59.06 -38.60 40.47
CA GLY A 115 -58.53 -37.49 41.28
C GLY A 115 -57.02 -37.47 41.61
N LYS A 116 -56.20 -38.34 41.01
CA LYS A 116 -54.74 -38.32 41.16
C LYS A 116 -54.06 -38.39 39.79
N LEU A 117 -53.64 -37.23 39.29
CA LEU A 117 -52.76 -37.12 38.12
C LEU A 117 -51.39 -37.73 38.43
N LYS A 118 -51.17 -38.99 38.00
CA LYS A 118 -49.83 -39.57 37.88
C LYS A 118 -49.34 -39.35 36.45
N PHE A 119 -48.37 -38.48 36.28
CA PHE A 119 -47.60 -38.40 35.04
C PHE A 119 -46.57 -39.54 35.05
N SER A 120 -46.83 -40.63 34.34
CA SER A 120 -45.77 -41.56 33.95
C SER A 120 -45.06 -40.96 32.74
N GLU A 121 -43.98 -40.22 32.97
CA GLU A 121 -43.06 -39.85 31.90
C GLU A 121 -42.36 -41.13 31.43
N SER A 122 -42.56 -41.53 30.17
CA SER A 122 -41.80 -42.65 29.61
C SER A 122 -40.36 -42.20 29.39
N GLU A 123 -39.42 -42.78 30.16
CA GLU A 123 -37.97 -42.55 30.03
C GLU A 123 -37.47 -42.66 28.58
N SER A 124 -38.14 -43.47 27.75
CA SER A 124 -37.78 -43.66 26.34
C SER A 124 -37.87 -42.39 25.48
N SER A 125 -38.70 -41.40 25.83
CA SER A 125 -38.82 -40.17 25.04
C SER A 125 -37.64 -39.22 25.27
N ILE A 126 -37.05 -39.23 26.48
CA ILE A 126 -35.91 -38.39 26.84
C ILE A 126 -34.63 -38.95 26.19
N GLU A 127 -34.49 -40.28 26.17
CA GLU A 127 -33.35 -40.97 25.57
C GLU A 127 -33.27 -40.71 24.05
N VAL A 128 -34.41 -40.75 23.34
CA VAL A 128 -34.47 -40.43 21.90
C VAL A 128 -34.04 -38.98 21.62
N ILE A 129 -34.42 -38.03 22.47
CA ILE A 129 -34.02 -36.62 22.31
C ILE A 129 -32.53 -36.43 22.56
N SER A 130 -31.96 -37.11 23.57
CA SER A 130 -30.53 -37.06 23.87
C SER A 130 -29.70 -37.60 22.70
N ASN A 131 -30.10 -38.76 22.14
CA ASN A 131 -29.40 -39.39 21.02
C ASN A 131 -29.34 -38.50 19.77
N VAL A 132 -30.44 -37.80 19.46
CA VAL A 132 -30.48 -36.84 18.33
C VAL A 132 -29.56 -35.65 18.58
N PHE A 133 -29.46 -35.17 19.82
CA PHE A 133 -28.60 -34.04 20.17
C PHE A 133 -27.11 -34.41 20.05
N ASP A 134 -26.74 -35.61 20.50
CA ASP A 134 -25.38 -36.14 20.40
C ASP A 134 -24.95 -36.38 18.94
N GLU A 135 -25.86 -36.90 18.10
CA GLU A 135 -25.62 -37.07 16.67
C GLU A 135 -25.34 -35.72 15.97
N VAL A 136 -26.14 -34.67 16.26
CA VAL A 136 -25.93 -33.32 15.71
C VAL A 136 -24.60 -32.71 16.19
N ASN A 137 -24.22 -32.94 17.45
CA ASN A 137 -22.95 -32.44 17.98
C ASN A 137 -21.74 -33.13 17.35
N ASN A 138 -21.83 -34.45 17.12
CA ASN A 138 -20.76 -35.20 16.45
C ASN A 138 -20.56 -34.74 15.00
N ILE A 139 -21.64 -34.53 14.24
CA ILE A 139 -21.58 -33.99 12.87
C ILE A 139 -20.91 -32.60 12.84
N ASN A 140 -21.28 -31.71 13.77
CA ASN A 140 -20.69 -30.38 13.87
C ASN A 140 -19.19 -30.42 14.22
N LYS A 141 -18.79 -31.34 15.11
CA LYS A 141 -17.40 -31.52 15.53
C LYS A 141 -16.53 -32.01 14.36
N GLU A 142 -17.00 -33.00 13.61
CA GLU A 142 -16.29 -33.53 12.44
C GLU A 142 -16.13 -32.47 11.34
N TYR A 143 -17.19 -31.72 11.04
CA TYR A 143 -17.15 -30.68 10.02
C TYR A 143 -16.17 -29.55 10.38
N LYS A 144 -16.12 -29.16 11.66
CA LYS A 144 -15.18 -28.15 12.15
C LYS A 144 -13.72 -28.60 12.00
N ALA A 145 -13.43 -29.87 12.24
CA ALA A 145 -12.10 -30.44 12.07
C ALA A 145 -11.67 -30.45 10.58
N LYS A 146 -12.56 -30.86 9.67
CA LYS A 146 -12.32 -30.84 8.21
C LYS A 146 -12.02 -29.43 7.70
N LEU A 147 -12.78 -28.42 8.12
CA LEU A 147 -12.53 -27.01 7.75
C LEU A 147 -11.18 -26.47 8.26
N GLN A 148 -10.79 -26.85 9.48
CA GLN A 148 -9.53 -26.42 10.07
C GLN A 148 -8.33 -27.02 9.32
N ASN A 149 -8.42 -28.28 8.90
CA ASN A 149 -7.41 -28.92 8.07
C ASN A 149 -7.28 -28.23 6.70
N LEU A 150 -8.40 -28.00 6.01
CA LEU A 150 -8.42 -27.34 4.70
C LEU A 150 -7.86 -25.91 4.75
N SER A 151 -8.20 -25.16 5.80
CA SER A 151 -7.65 -23.82 6.03
C SER A 151 -6.14 -23.85 6.20
N SER A 152 -5.59 -24.89 6.83
CA SER A 152 -4.16 -25.03 7.04
C SER A 152 -3.43 -25.33 5.73
N LYS A 153 -3.99 -26.21 4.88
CA LYS A 153 -3.46 -26.49 3.53
C LYS A 153 -3.43 -25.23 2.64
N PHE A 154 -4.49 -24.42 2.66
CA PHE A 154 -4.53 -23.15 1.90
C PHE A 154 -3.44 -22.17 2.31
N ILE A 155 -3.18 -22.05 3.61
CA ILE A 155 -2.13 -21.16 4.14
C ILE A 155 -0.74 -21.64 3.71
N GLN A 156 -0.50 -22.95 3.74
CA GLN A 156 0.77 -23.54 3.30
C GLN A 156 1.02 -23.27 1.80
N LEU A 157 0.00 -23.48 0.96
CA LEU A 157 0.10 -23.22 -0.48
C LEU A 157 0.35 -21.73 -0.77
N GLU A 158 -0.38 -20.82 -0.10
CA GLU A 158 -0.22 -19.37 -0.28
C GLU A 158 1.21 -18.91 0.09
N ASN A 159 1.80 -19.51 1.12
CA ASN A 159 3.19 -19.23 1.50
C ASN A 159 4.20 -19.77 0.49
N ALA A 160 3.98 -20.96 -0.06
CA ALA A 160 4.82 -21.54 -1.10
C ALA A 160 4.81 -20.68 -2.38
N THR A 161 3.62 -20.23 -2.82
CA THR A 161 3.49 -19.34 -3.98
C THR A 161 4.17 -17.99 -3.75
N LYS A 162 4.02 -17.40 -2.55
CA LYS A 162 4.70 -16.14 -2.21
C LYS A 162 6.22 -16.27 -2.19
N PHE A 163 6.75 -17.40 -1.71
CA PHE A 163 8.17 -17.66 -1.69
C PHE A 163 8.75 -17.76 -3.12
N GLU A 164 8.07 -18.46 -4.02
CA GLU A 164 8.51 -18.55 -5.43
C GLU A 164 8.38 -17.22 -6.18
N ILE A 165 7.31 -16.45 -5.95
CA ILE A 165 7.17 -15.10 -6.52
C ILE A 165 8.26 -14.15 -5.98
N GLY A 166 8.66 -14.30 -4.71
CA GLY A 166 9.75 -13.52 -4.12
C GLY A 166 11.11 -13.76 -4.79
N LYS A 167 11.37 -14.96 -5.29
CA LYS A 167 12.59 -15.29 -6.05
C LYS A 167 12.62 -14.68 -7.46
N LEU A 168 11.48 -14.24 -8.00
CA LEU A 168 11.38 -13.72 -9.37
C LEU A 168 11.79 -12.24 -9.51
N GLY A 169 12.12 -11.53 -8.43
CA GLY A 169 12.61 -10.14 -8.51
C GLY A 169 11.59 -9.12 -9.05
N ILE A 170 10.34 -9.52 -9.27
CA ILE A 170 9.24 -8.66 -9.74
C ILE A 170 8.74 -7.80 -8.56
N GLU A 171 9.57 -6.92 -8.00
CA GLU A 171 9.18 -5.97 -6.95
C GLU A 171 8.97 -4.57 -7.55
N ASN A 172 7.70 -4.16 -7.65
CA ASN A 172 7.31 -2.79 -7.98
C ASN A 172 7.88 -1.79 -6.95
N GLU A 173 8.43 -0.69 -7.46
CA GLU A 173 8.97 0.45 -6.70
C GLU A 173 8.09 0.85 -5.51
N GLU A 174 8.65 0.70 -4.31
CA GLU A 174 8.01 1.16 -3.07
C GLU A 174 8.20 2.66 -2.90
N LYS A 175 7.10 3.41 -2.96
CA LYS A 175 7.11 4.83 -2.61
C LYS A 175 7.57 5.05 -1.18
N GLU A 176 8.61 5.85 -1.02
CA GLU A 176 9.13 6.33 0.26
C GLU A 176 8.14 7.32 0.88
N ASN A 177 7.75 7.11 2.14
CA ASN A 177 6.81 7.99 2.84
C ASN A 177 7.46 8.52 4.11
N LEU A 178 7.24 9.81 4.39
CA LEU A 178 7.76 10.51 5.55
C LEU A 178 6.63 11.28 6.25
N THR A 179 6.70 11.33 7.59
CA THR A 179 6.11 12.34 8.49
C THR A 179 4.73 12.11 9.14
N TYR A 180 4.63 12.47 10.43
CA TYR A 180 3.40 12.63 11.23
C TYR A 180 3.45 13.98 12.00
N ILE A 181 2.32 14.65 12.19
CA ILE A 181 2.21 15.91 12.97
C ILE A 181 1.13 15.71 14.05
N GLU A 182 1.22 16.42 15.18
CA GLU A 182 0.29 16.35 16.32
C GLU A 182 0.12 14.95 16.94
N THR A 183 1.24 14.27 17.17
CA THR A 183 1.20 12.94 17.79
C THR A 183 0.65 12.96 19.22
N LYS A 184 0.65 14.13 19.88
CA LYS A 184 0.31 14.29 21.31
C LYS A 184 1.09 13.31 22.19
N THR A 185 2.27 12.91 21.73
CA THR A 185 3.14 11.98 22.44
C THR A 185 4.04 12.72 23.40
N ASP A 186 4.25 12.15 24.59
CA ASP A 186 5.27 12.57 25.55
C ASP A 186 6.51 11.64 25.47
N ASP A 187 7.46 11.84 26.39
CA ASP A 187 8.68 11.04 26.52
C ASP A 187 8.43 9.59 26.95
N ILE A 188 7.24 9.27 27.47
CA ILE A 188 6.89 7.92 27.90
C ILE A 188 6.14 7.13 26.82
N ASP A 189 5.57 7.79 25.82
CA ASP A 189 4.89 7.12 24.71
C ASP A 189 5.89 6.43 23.76
N ILE A 190 5.59 5.20 23.34
CA ILE A 190 6.40 4.43 22.37
C ILE A 190 5.60 4.28 21.07
N ILE A 191 6.15 4.82 19.98
CA ILE A 191 5.64 4.58 18.62
C ILE A 191 6.53 3.50 18.00
N ASP A 192 5.98 2.32 17.80
CA ASP A 192 6.65 1.20 17.13
C ASP A 192 5.89 0.85 15.84
N LEU A 193 6.52 1.15 14.70
CA LEU A 193 6.06 0.75 13.38
C LEU A 193 7.21 -0.01 12.69
N PRO A 194 7.05 -1.32 12.40
CA PRO A 194 8.11 -2.12 11.81
C PRO A 194 8.62 -1.53 10.49
N GLY A 195 9.95 -1.44 10.36
CA GLY A 195 10.63 -0.86 9.21
C GLY A 195 10.80 0.66 9.28
N TYR A 196 10.32 1.30 10.34
CA TYR A 196 10.45 2.74 10.55
C TYR A 196 11.19 3.04 11.85
N GLU A 197 11.97 4.10 11.83
CA GLU A 197 12.52 4.76 12.99
C GLU A 197 11.74 6.04 13.26
N PHE A 198 11.58 6.38 14.54
CA PHE A 198 10.86 7.57 14.97
C PHE A 198 11.77 8.47 15.80
N ARG A 199 11.88 9.74 15.40
CA ARG A 199 12.58 10.79 16.13
C ARG A 199 11.54 11.77 16.67
N LYS A 200 11.54 11.96 17.99
CA LYS A 200 10.55 12.77 18.69
C LYS A 200 11.19 14.05 19.21
N LYS A 201 10.42 15.13 19.17
CA LYS A 201 10.70 16.29 20.01
C LYS A 201 9.80 16.24 21.24
N VAL A 202 10.43 16.09 22.40
CA VAL A 202 9.75 15.88 23.68
C VAL A 202 9.13 17.20 24.13
N SER A 203 7.82 17.22 24.26
CA SER A 203 7.12 18.25 25.04
C SER A 203 6.89 17.70 26.45
N ARG A 204 7.20 18.50 27.49
CA ARG A 204 6.87 18.15 28.89
C ARG A 204 5.35 18.04 29.11
N ASN A 205 4.58 18.70 28.25
CA ASN A 205 3.12 18.70 28.30
C ASN A 205 2.56 17.84 27.15
N ARG A 206 1.60 16.97 27.46
CA ARG A 206 0.93 16.04 26.49
C ARG A 206 0.16 16.71 25.35
N SER A 207 0.20 18.03 25.23
CA SER A 207 -0.61 18.80 24.31
C SER A 207 0.01 18.99 22.91
N VAL A 208 1.34 18.86 22.74
CA VAL A 208 2.03 19.46 21.56
C VAL A 208 2.95 18.48 20.78
N GLY A 209 3.14 17.24 21.23
CA GLY A 209 4.19 16.34 20.70
C GLY A 209 4.31 16.21 19.17
N ILE A 210 5.51 16.46 18.65
CA ILE A 210 5.89 16.34 17.22
C ILE A 210 6.81 15.13 17.04
N THR A 211 6.53 14.30 16.03
CA THR A 211 7.34 13.12 15.71
C THR A 211 7.62 13.00 14.23
N LEU A 212 8.88 12.84 13.86
CA LEU A 212 9.30 12.41 12.54
C LEU A 212 9.41 10.88 12.49
N GLY A 213 8.69 10.23 11.57
CA GLY A 213 8.87 8.82 11.26
C GLY A 213 9.47 8.65 9.85
N TYR A 214 10.51 7.83 9.73
CA TYR A 214 11.18 7.54 8.47
C TYR A 214 11.57 6.06 8.37
N LYS A 215 11.73 5.54 7.14
CA LYS A 215 12.13 4.14 6.95
C LYS A 215 13.57 3.91 7.43
N LEU A 216 13.86 2.73 7.99
CA LEU A 216 15.20 2.39 8.49
C LEU A 216 16.30 2.52 7.43
N GLU A 217 15.99 2.23 6.16
CA GLU A 217 16.93 2.38 5.04
C GLU A 217 17.36 3.84 4.82
N LEU A 218 16.56 4.81 5.27
CA LEU A 218 16.84 6.24 5.16
C LEU A 218 17.56 6.80 6.40
N ALA A 219 17.81 5.99 7.44
CA ALA A 219 18.36 6.47 8.70
C ALA A 219 19.69 7.21 8.54
N ASN A 220 20.58 6.69 7.68
CA ASN A 220 21.88 7.30 7.41
C ASN A 220 21.80 8.55 6.51
N LYS A 221 20.63 8.81 5.90
CA LYS A 221 20.38 9.98 5.04
C LYS A 221 19.59 11.07 5.74
N ILE A 222 19.18 10.86 6.99
CA ILE A 222 18.36 11.79 7.76
C ILE A 222 19.12 12.24 9.00
N LYS A 223 19.29 13.55 9.16
CA LYS A 223 19.94 14.15 10.34
C LYS A 223 19.00 15.12 11.03
N ILE A 224 18.66 14.84 12.29
CA ILE A 224 17.88 15.78 13.11
C ILE A 224 18.74 16.99 13.44
N LEU A 225 18.20 18.19 13.27
CA LEU A 225 18.88 19.44 13.61
C LEU A 225 18.43 19.92 15.01
N PRO A 226 19.36 20.42 15.84
CA PRO A 226 19.02 20.93 17.15
C PRO A 226 18.15 22.18 17.04
N THR A 227 17.25 22.36 18.01
CA THR A 227 16.38 23.53 18.09
C THR A 227 15.78 23.61 19.48
N ASP A 228 15.68 24.83 20.02
CA ASP A 228 15.15 25.06 21.37
C ASP A 228 13.61 25.15 21.41
N SER A 229 12.96 25.25 20.24
CA SER A 229 11.50 25.42 20.15
C SER A 229 10.77 24.09 20.21
N GLN A 230 10.00 23.82 21.26
CA GLN A 230 9.14 22.61 21.35
C GLN A 230 8.10 22.47 20.23
N PHE A 231 7.87 23.55 19.46
CA PHE A 231 6.89 23.63 18.37
C PHE A 231 7.47 23.35 17.00
N VAL A 232 8.79 23.14 16.90
CA VAL A 232 9.48 22.94 15.63
C VAL A 232 10.43 21.77 15.72
N LEU A 233 10.32 20.83 14.77
CA LEU A 233 11.28 19.77 14.55
C LEU A 233 11.94 19.97 13.19
N TRP A 234 13.23 20.33 13.21
CA TRP A 234 14.05 20.46 12.01
C TRP A 234 14.81 19.17 11.74
N PHE A 235 14.86 18.76 10.48
CA PHE A 235 15.70 17.67 10.03
C PHE A 235 16.23 17.94 8.64
N LYS A 236 17.40 17.40 8.36
CA LYS A 236 18.11 17.49 7.09
C LYS A 236 18.03 16.15 6.39
N VAL A 237 17.72 16.16 5.10
CA VAL A 237 17.76 15.02 4.19
C VAL A 237 18.96 15.19 3.29
N SER A 238 19.79 14.14 3.21
CA SER A 238 21.01 14.13 2.41
C SER A 238 20.71 14.33 0.93
N SER A 239 21.51 15.17 0.28
CA SER A 239 21.48 15.43 -1.15
C SER A 239 21.62 14.15 -1.98
N GLU A 240 22.36 13.16 -1.48
CA GLU A 240 22.54 11.84 -2.08
C GLU A 240 21.23 11.06 -2.25
N LEU A 241 20.20 11.32 -1.43
CA LEU A 241 18.91 10.64 -1.55
C LEU A 241 18.13 11.10 -2.78
N LEU A 242 18.28 12.38 -3.15
CA LEU A 242 17.54 13.01 -4.24
C LEU A 242 18.41 13.31 -5.45
N ASP A 243 19.72 13.07 -5.34
CA ASP A 243 20.76 13.37 -6.34
C ASP A 243 20.85 14.85 -6.71
N ILE A 244 20.66 15.71 -5.72
CA ILE A 244 20.72 17.16 -5.88
C ILE A 244 22.05 17.70 -5.35
N ASP A 245 22.35 18.98 -5.63
CA ASP A 245 23.63 19.57 -5.25
C ASP A 245 23.76 19.79 -3.74
N ASP A 246 22.64 20.11 -3.08
CA ASP A 246 22.60 20.53 -1.68
C ASP A 246 21.64 19.68 -0.85
N ASP A 247 21.96 19.51 0.43
CA ASP A 247 21.05 18.87 1.37
C ASP A 247 19.75 19.68 1.55
N ILE A 248 18.61 18.99 1.73
CA ILE A 248 17.32 19.66 1.99
C ILE A 248 17.05 19.73 3.49
N VAL A 249 16.66 20.90 3.99
CA VAL A 249 16.17 21.06 5.34
C VAL A 249 14.64 21.10 5.36
N PHE A 250 14.04 20.24 6.17
CA PHE A 250 12.60 20.17 6.41
C PHE A 250 12.28 20.61 7.83
N GLY A 251 11.17 21.32 7.99
CA GLY A 251 10.61 21.72 9.27
C GLY A 251 9.21 21.16 9.47
N ILE A 252 9.00 20.45 10.56
CA ILE A 252 7.67 20.11 11.07
C ILE A 252 7.30 21.16 12.11
N VAL A 253 6.34 22.02 11.80
CA VAL A 253 5.96 23.16 12.63
C VAL A 253 4.54 22.96 13.13
N TYR A 254 4.35 23.04 14.45
CA TYR A 254 3.04 23.12 15.07
C TYR A 254 2.78 24.56 15.55
N ILE A 255 1.73 25.18 15.02
CA ILE A 255 1.34 26.54 15.44
C ILE A 255 0.14 26.41 16.38
N PRO A 256 0.28 26.73 17.67
CA PRO A 256 -0.82 26.62 18.62
C PRO A 256 -1.96 27.61 18.32
N PRO A 257 -3.22 27.30 18.66
CA PRO A 257 -4.38 28.17 18.43
C PRO A 257 -4.33 29.51 19.20
N GLU A 258 -5.08 30.49 18.70
CA GLU A 258 -5.31 31.81 19.34
C GLU A 258 -5.84 31.60 20.76
N TYR A 259 -5.38 32.43 21.69
CA TYR A 259 -5.77 32.43 23.11
C TYR A 259 -5.34 31.21 23.93
N THR A 260 -4.48 30.35 23.39
CA THR A 260 -3.80 29.34 24.21
C THR A 260 -2.55 29.95 24.85
N ASN A 261 -2.19 29.49 26.06
CA ASN A 261 -0.99 29.92 26.80
C ASN A 261 0.33 29.61 26.06
N TYR A 262 0.29 29.08 24.83
CA TYR A 262 1.41 28.59 24.05
C TYR A 262 1.73 29.46 22.81
N SER A 263 0.93 30.48 22.52
CA SER A 263 1.13 31.40 21.40
C SER A 263 2.29 32.38 21.68
N SER A 264 3.47 32.19 21.09
CA SER A 264 4.56 33.18 21.10
C SER A 264 4.81 33.78 19.71
N GLN A 265 5.25 35.04 19.69
CA GLN A 265 5.51 35.82 18.46
C GLN A 265 6.81 35.39 17.76
N ASP A 266 7.69 34.67 18.46
CA ASP A 266 9.04 34.29 18.01
C ASP A 266 9.03 33.30 16.82
N ALA A 267 7.92 32.59 16.60
CA ALA A 267 7.81 31.58 15.55
C ALA A 267 7.90 32.14 14.11
N TYR A 268 7.82 33.47 13.94
CA TYR A 268 7.60 34.11 12.62
C TYR A 268 8.78 34.94 12.08
N ASN A 269 9.93 35.03 12.76
CA ASN A 269 10.93 36.08 12.48
C ASN A 269 12.09 35.71 11.53
N PHE A 270 12.06 34.58 10.82
CA PHE A 270 13.21 34.13 10.03
C PHE A 270 12.81 33.88 8.58
N ILE A 271 13.27 34.71 7.62
CA ILE A 271 13.75 34.39 6.23
C ILE A 271 13.41 35.51 5.18
N GLU A 272 14.26 35.66 4.14
CA GLU A 272 14.38 36.59 2.95
C GLU A 272 13.83 36.21 1.54
N ASN A 273 13.76 37.07 0.49
CA ASN A 273 12.93 36.97 -0.76
C ASN A 273 13.53 36.51 -2.15
N LYS A 274 12.73 35.87 -3.07
CA LYS A 274 12.90 35.69 -4.57
C LYS A 274 11.61 35.21 -5.36
N VAL A 275 10.82 36.12 -5.95
CA VAL A 275 9.48 35.79 -6.53
C VAL A 275 9.45 35.39 -8.02
N TYR A 276 10.48 35.70 -8.82
CA TYR A 276 10.44 35.54 -10.29
C TYR A 276 10.47 34.08 -10.78
N MET A 277 11.00 33.15 -9.98
CA MET A 277 11.20 31.74 -10.39
C MET A 277 9.90 30.91 -10.51
N LEU A 278 8.74 31.41 -10.07
CA LEU A 278 7.48 30.67 -10.22
C LEU A 278 7.00 30.55 -11.66
N ASP A 279 7.26 31.57 -12.48
CA ASP A 279 6.80 31.60 -13.88
C ASP A 279 7.54 30.55 -14.72
N GLU A 280 8.84 30.38 -14.47
CA GLU A 280 9.69 29.38 -15.13
C GLU A 280 9.22 27.95 -14.83
N LEU A 281 8.71 27.70 -13.62
CA LEU A 281 8.24 26.39 -13.18
C LEU A 281 6.78 26.10 -13.56
N ASN A 282 6.10 27.00 -14.27
CA ASN A 282 4.67 26.90 -14.58
C ASN A 282 3.82 26.67 -13.32
N ILE A 283 4.16 27.34 -12.21
CA ILE A 283 3.41 27.28 -10.95
C ILE A 283 2.53 28.53 -10.85
N PRO A 284 1.22 28.41 -10.61
CA PRO A 284 0.33 29.56 -10.62
C PRO A 284 0.68 30.53 -9.49
N LYS A 285 0.86 31.84 -9.79
CA LYS A 285 1.12 32.89 -8.79
C LYS A 285 0.01 33.02 -7.74
N LYS A 286 -1.23 32.73 -8.12
CA LYS A 286 -2.39 32.73 -7.23
C LYS A 286 -2.83 31.29 -6.94
N ARG A 287 -2.75 30.88 -5.67
CA ARG A 287 -3.26 29.57 -5.22
C ARG A 287 -4.79 29.51 -5.30
N LYS A 288 -5.33 28.33 -5.60
CA LYS A 288 -6.74 28.02 -5.37
C LYS A 288 -6.96 27.63 -3.90
N SER A 289 -8.17 27.87 -3.40
CA SER A 289 -8.54 27.65 -1.99
C SER A 289 -10.04 27.45 -1.92
N LEU A 290 -10.49 26.31 -1.38
CA LEU A 290 -11.89 26.15 -0.97
C LEU A 290 -12.19 26.89 0.33
N ASP A 291 -11.17 27.15 1.15
CA ASP A 291 -11.32 28.00 2.32
C ASP A 291 -11.41 29.47 1.89
N ARG A 292 -12.53 30.10 2.23
CA ARG A 292 -12.84 31.49 1.90
C ARG A 292 -12.60 32.44 3.07
N VAL A 293 -12.33 31.91 4.27
CA VAL A 293 -12.14 32.71 5.47
C VAL A 293 -10.67 33.10 5.61
N LYS A 294 -10.41 34.36 5.97
CA LYS A 294 -9.08 34.85 6.31
C LYS A 294 -9.15 35.49 7.69
N ASN A 295 -8.40 34.95 8.64
CA ASN A 295 -8.25 35.51 9.99
C ASN A 295 -6.88 36.17 10.18
N GLY A 296 -6.62 36.69 11.39
CA GLY A 296 -5.35 37.33 11.75
C GLY A 296 -4.14 36.42 11.51
N TYR A 297 -4.22 35.15 11.88
CA TYR A 297 -3.17 34.16 11.61
C TYR A 297 -2.91 33.93 10.13
N GLY A 298 -3.98 33.77 9.33
CA GLY A 298 -3.84 33.62 7.89
C GLY A 298 -3.13 34.83 7.27
N LYS A 299 -3.38 36.04 7.77
CA LYS A 299 -2.64 37.24 7.35
C LYS A 299 -1.17 37.18 7.76
N ARG A 300 -0.87 36.87 9.04
CA ARG A 300 0.51 36.73 9.54
C ARG A 300 1.30 35.65 8.80
N LEU A 301 0.68 34.51 8.51
CA LEU A 301 1.29 33.44 7.71
C LEU A 301 1.58 33.90 6.28
N LEU A 302 0.67 34.64 5.66
CA LEU A 302 0.92 35.21 4.33
C LEU A 302 2.03 36.26 4.36
N ASP A 303 2.10 37.09 5.40
CA ASP A 303 3.15 38.09 5.56
C ASP A 303 4.51 37.42 5.82
N LEU A 304 4.56 36.36 6.63
CA LEU A 304 5.71 35.47 6.78
C LEU A 304 6.14 34.92 5.41
N CYS A 305 5.22 34.29 4.68
CA CYS A 305 5.54 33.71 3.37
C CYS A 305 6.10 34.75 2.40
N LYS A 306 5.53 35.96 2.36
CA LYS A 306 5.98 37.06 1.52
C LYS A 306 7.31 37.66 1.96
N GLY A 307 7.60 37.73 3.25
CA GLY A 307 8.91 38.17 3.72
C GLY A 307 9.98 37.16 3.32
N ASN A 308 9.63 35.87 3.36
CA ASN A 308 10.60 34.78 3.37
C ASN A 308 10.75 34.03 2.04
N ASN A 309 10.21 34.55 0.95
CA ASN A 309 10.09 33.81 -0.31
C ASN A 309 9.44 32.42 -0.23
N LEU A 310 8.58 32.21 0.76
CA LEU A 310 7.97 30.91 0.93
C LEU A 310 6.65 30.87 0.19
N PHE A 311 6.40 29.74 -0.45
CA PHE A 311 5.19 29.51 -1.20
C PHE A 311 4.38 28.41 -0.52
N ILE A 312 3.13 28.74 -0.20
CA ILE A 312 2.13 27.75 0.20
C ILE A 312 1.85 26.87 -1.02
N VAL A 313 2.16 25.58 -0.91
CA VAL A 313 2.00 24.56 -1.95
C VAL A 313 0.53 24.17 -2.14
N ASN A 314 -0.27 24.21 -1.06
CA ASN A 314 -1.70 23.93 -1.12
C ASN A 314 -2.38 24.78 -2.20
N GLY A 315 -3.11 24.13 -3.11
CA GLY A 315 -3.79 24.78 -4.23
C GLY A 315 -2.86 25.32 -5.33
N ARG A 316 -1.60 24.89 -5.40
CA ARG A 316 -0.64 25.28 -6.45
C ARG A 316 -0.04 24.12 -7.25
N ILE A 317 0.20 22.97 -6.62
CA ILE A 317 0.95 21.87 -7.23
C ILE A 317 0.12 20.58 -7.16
N GLY A 318 0.37 19.70 -8.14
CA GLY A 318 -0.16 18.34 -8.17
C GLY A 318 -1.68 18.26 -8.22
N ASP A 319 -2.21 17.18 -7.65
CA ASP A 319 -3.64 16.88 -7.60
C ASP A 319 -4.46 17.97 -6.91
N ASP A 320 -3.85 18.81 -6.06
CA ASP A 320 -4.54 19.89 -5.36
C ASP A 320 -4.56 21.22 -6.13
N ARG A 321 -3.75 21.39 -7.20
CA ARG A 321 -3.53 22.66 -7.94
C ARG A 321 -4.83 23.37 -8.35
N GLN A 322 -5.88 22.62 -8.69
CA GLN A 322 -7.15 23.19 -9.16
C GLN A 322 -8.24 23.28 -8.08
N TYR A 323 -8.01 22.69 -6.91
CA TYR A 323 -9.03 22.57 -5.87
C TYR A 323 -8.67 23.43 -4.66
N GLY A 324 -7.48 23.26 -4.09
CA GLY A 324 -7.14 23.85 -2.79
C GLY A 324 -8.04 23.26 -1.70
N LYS A 325 -8.00 21.94 -1.54
CA LYS A 325 -8.87 21.18 -0.63
C LYS A 325 -8.70 21.62 0.82
N LEU A 326 -9.80 21.54 1.57
CA LEU A 326 -9.84 21.78 3.01
C LEU A 326 -9.09 20.67 3.75
N THR A 327 -8.31 21.03 4.77
CA THR A 327 -7.48 20.07 5.52
C THR A 327 -8.10 19.73 6.87
N CYS A 328 -9.01 20.55 7.40
CA CYS A 328 -9.73 20.29 8.64
C CYS A 328 -11.20 20.00 8.38
N ARG A 329 -11.62 18.73 8.45
CA ARG A 329 -13.01 18.21 8.40
C ARG A 329 -13.96 18.94 7.43
N ASN A 330 -13.46 19.31 6.24
CA ASN A 330 -14.19 20.10 5.25
C ASN A 330 -14.70 21.47 5.76
N SER A 331 -13.98 22.09 6.69
CA SER A 331 -14.31 23.39 7.27
C SER A 331 -13.30 24.48 6.91
N SER A 332 -12.00 24.16 6.97
CA SER A 332 -10.91 25.14 6.81
C SER A 332 -9.62 24.49 6.31
N ILE A 333 -8.69 25.31 5.83
CA ILE A 333 -7.30 24.93 5.57
C ILE A 333 -6.47 25.43 6.75
N VAL A 334 -5.98 24.49 7.55
CA VAL A 334 -5.14 24.78 8.73
C VAL A 334 -3.80 24.06 8.68
N ASP A 335 -3.67 23.09 7.79
CA ASP A 335 -2.45 22.31 7.57
C ASP A 335 -1.83 22.75 6.24
N TYR A 336 -0.61 23.24 6.29
CA TYR A 336 0.06 23.84 5.14
C TYR A 336 1.34 23.09 4.80
N CYS A 337 1.53 22.80 3.52
CA CYS A 337 2.86 22.55 2.97
C CYS A 337 3.41 23.88 2.46
N ILE A 338 4.60 24.25 2.92
CA ILE A 338 5.26 25.51 2.60
C ILE A 338 6.68 25.18 2.15
N SER A 339 7.13 25.78 1.06
CA SER A 339 8.44 25.51 0.47
C SER A 339 9.07 26.77 -0.10
N SER A 340 10.41 26.82 -0.11
CA SER A 340 11.15 27.77 -0.93
C SER A 340 10.98 27.45 -2.41
N VAL A 341 11.19 28.45 -3.26
CA VAL A 341 11.02 28.29 -4.71
C VAL A 341 12.03 27.33 -5.33
N GLU A 342 13.25 27.29 -4.81
CA GLU A 342 14.33 26.42 -5.29
C GLU A 342 13.96 24.94 -5.15
N LEU A 343 13.19 24.60 -4.13
CA LEU A 343 12.73 23.23 -3.89
C LEU A 343 11.49 22.87 -4.72
N LEU A 344 10.67 23.85 -5.12
CA LEU A 344 9.43 23.58 -5.86
C LEU A 344 9.68 22.87 -7.19
N LYS A 345 10.85 23.05 -7.80
CA LYS A 345 11.23 22.36 -9.05
C LYS A 345 11.28 20.83 -8.91
N TYR A 346 11.45 20.33 -7.68
CA TYR A 346 11.46 18.89 -7.40
C TYR A 346 10.08 18.34 -7.06
N PHE A 347 9.06 19.17 -6.85
CA PHE A 347 7.72 18.69 -6.51
C PHE A 347 7.02 18.11 -7.73
N THR A 348 6.76 16.81 -7.72
CA THR A 348 5.98 16.15 -8.79
C THR A 348 4.51 16.06 -8.47
N ASN A 349 4.15 15.92 -7.18
CA ASN A 349 2.76 15.89 -6.77
C ASN A 349 2.58 16.42 -5.34
N PHE A 350 1.43 17.03 -5.09
CA PHE A 350 0.93 17.39 -3.77
C PHE A 350 -0.55 17.01 -3.68
N HIS A 351 -0.90 16.31 -2.61
CA HIS A 351 -2.22 15.73 -2.44
C HIS A 351 -2.70 15.85 -0.98
N VAL A 352 -3.92 16.37 -0.80
CA VAL A 352 -4.64 16.31 0.48
C VAL A 352 -5.43 15.00 0.51
N LEU A 353 -5.00 14.07 1.36
CA LEU A 353 -5.60 12.73 1.49
C LEU A 353 -6.96 12.79 2.18
N ASP A 354 -7.81 11.81 1.91
CA ASP A 354 -9.14 11.73 2.53
C ASP A 354 -9.05 11.65 4.07
N PHE A 355 -9.85 12.48 4.74
CA PHE A 355 -10.04 12.42 6.18
C PHE A 355 -10.43 11.01 6.65
N CYS A 356 -9.81 10.56 7.74
CA CYS A 356 -10.13 9.28 8.36
C CYS A 356 -10.21 9.41 9.88
N THR A 357 -11.38 9.10 10.46
CA THR A 357 -11.62 9.25 11.92
C THR A 357 -10.78 8.29 12.79
N LEU A 358 -10.11 7.34 12.15
CA LEU A 358 -9.17 6.41 12.76
C LEU A 358 -7.78 7.03 12.98
N TYR A 359 -7.41 8.05 12.19
CA TYR A 359 -6.08 8.66 12.22
C TYR A 359 -6.10 10.06 12.82
N SER A 360 -7.21 10.79 12.67
CA SER A 360 -7.39 12.11 13.29
C SER A 360 -8.86 12.34 13.61
N ASP A 361 -9.14 13.23 14.55
CA ASP A 361 -10.48 13.72 14.87
C ASP A 361 -10.96 14.81 13.90
N VAL A 362 -10.04 15.63 13.37
CA VAL A 362 -10.39 16.73 12.47
C VAL A 362 -9.46 16.92 11.26
N HIS A 363 -8.22 16.43 11.27
CA HIS A 363 -7.22 16.71 10.22
C HIS A 363 -7.13 15.64 9.13
N SER A 364 -6.96 16.10 7.89
CA SER A 364 -6.64 15.31 6.71
C SER A 364 -5.12 15.27 6.49
N PRO A 365 -4.51 14.11 6.25
CA PRO A 365 -3.08 14.04 5.99
C PRO A 365 -2.68 14.75 4.68
N LEU A 366 -1.51 15.37 4.69
CA LEU A 366 -0.87 15.94 3.50
C LEU A 366 0.16 14.96 2.94
N GLN A 367 0.21 14.82 1.62
CA GLN A 367 1.21 14.02 0.91
C GLN A 367 1.94 14.87 -0.12
N ILE A 368 3.27 14.80 -0.11
CA ILE A 368 4.15 15.42 -1.10
C ILE A 368 4.94 14.31 -1.79
N THR A 369 5.14 14.44 -3.09
CA THR A 369 6.06 13.59 -3.87
C THR A 369 7.15 14.48 -4.46
N LEU A 370 8.40 14.08 -4.27
CA LEU A 370 9.57 14.74 -4.84
C LEU A 370 10.20 13.85 -5.91
N ALA A 371 10.71 14.43 -6.99
CA ALA A 371 11.54 13.74 -7.98
C ALA A 371 13.02 13.78 -7.60
N SER A 372 13.72 12.69 -7.89
CA SER A 372 15.17 12.68 -7.98
C SER A 372 15.59 13.09 -9.40
N THR A 373 16.72 13.77 -9.54
CA THR A 373 17.33 14.16 -10.83
C THR A 373 17.88 12.98 -11.64
N LYS A 374 18.01 11.79 -11.05
CA LYS A 374 18.68 10.63 -11.67
C LYS A 374 17.82 9.82 -12.66
N GLN A 375 16.55 10.13 -12.82
CA GLN A 375 15.70 9.60 -13.90
C GLN A 375 14.75 10.70 -14.39
N ASP A 376 14.56 10.74 -15.71
CA ASP A 376 13.74 11.67 -16.52
C ASP A 376 14.45 12.87 -17.18
N VAL A 377 15.73 12.73 -17.55
CA VAL A 377 16.25 13.41 -18.76
C VAL A 377 15.98 12.52 -19.97
N VAL A 378 14.71 12.32 -20.29
CA VAL A 378 14.26 12.03 -21.65
C VAL A 378 13.26 13.14 -22.01
N ASN A 379 13.77 14.13 -22.74
CA ASN A 379 13.06 15.15 -23.50
C ASN A 379 11.67 15.58 -22.98
N ASN A 380 11.66 16.51 -22.03
CA ASN A 380 10.54 17.45 -21.90
C ASN A 380 10.96 18.81 -22.46
N GLN A 381 11.06 18.89 -23.78
CA GLN A 381 10.70 20.13 -24.45
C GLN A 381 9.18 20.17 -24.52
N CYS A 382 8.64 21.10 -23.75
CA CYS A 382 7.25 21.50 -23.68
C CYS A 382 6.70 21.79 -25.09
N LEU A 383 5.95 20.86 -25.66
CA LEU A 383 4.90 21.15 -26.64
C LEU A 383 3.57 20.87 -25.96
N ILE A 384 3.04 21.91 -25.32
CA ILE A 384 1.65 21.99 -24.92
C ILE A 384 0.84 22.21 -26.20
N THR A 385 0.34 21.13 -26.77
CA THR A 385 -0.90 21.14 -27.56
C THR A 385 -1.61 19.82 -27.35
N GLY A 386 -2.79 19.89 -26.71
CA GLY A 386 -3.87 18.91 -26.87
C GLY A 386 -3.58 17.45 -26.52
N THR A 387 -4.17 17.00 -25.41
CA THR A 387 -4.56 15.59 -25.17
C THR A 387 -3.46 14.54 -25.35
N ASP A 388 -2.61 14.36 -24.34
CA ASP A 388 -1.88 13.10 -24.17
C ASP A 388 -2.05 12.55 -22.75
N THR A 389 -2.85 11.48 -22.70
CA THR A 389 -2.97 10.57 -21.56
C THR A 389 -1.68 9.79 -21.40
N CYS A 390 -1.04 9.92 -20.24
CA CYS A 390 0.07 9.06 -19.84
C CYS A 390 -0.34 7.57 -19.92
N ASN A 391 0.27 6.83 -20.85
CA ASN A 391 0.04 5.41 -21.08
C ASN A 391 0.46 4.56 -19.87
N ARG A 392 -0.50 4.29 -18.99
CA ARG A 392 -0.53 3.05 -18.21
C ARG A 392 -1.19 1.98 -19.08
N PRO A 393 -0.84 0.68 -18.94
CA PRO A 393 -1.57 -0.38 -19.63
C PRO A 393 -3.04 -0.30 -19.23
N GLU A 394 -3.87 0.18 -20.16
CA GLU A 394 -5.31 0.29 -20.01
C GLU A 394 -5.91 -1.09 -20.21
N ASN A 395 -6.60 -1.60 -19.17
CA ASN A 395 -7.31 -2.85 -19.32
C ASN A 395 -8.71 -2.54 -19.85
N ILE A 396 -9.05 -3.09 -21.01
CA ILE A 396 -10.41 -3.07 -21.56
C ILE A 396 -11.36 -3.68 -20.53
N LYS A 397 -12.53 -3.06 -20.33
CA LYS A 397 -13.55 -3.58 -19.42
C LYS A 397 -13.99 -4.99 -19.89
N LYS A 398 -14.47 -5.80 -18.94
CA LYS A 398 -14.93 -7.15 -19.24
C LYS A 398 -15.99 -7.14 -20.35
N TRP A 399 -15.91 -8.15 -21.22
CA TRP A 399 -16.89 -8.42 -22.26
C TRP A 399 -18.32 -8.37 -21.72
N ASP A 400 -19.20 -7.70 -22.47
CA ASP A 400 -20.60 -7.51 -22.16
C ASP A 400 -21.44 -8.02 -23.36
N ASN A 401 -22.20 -9.09 -23.14
CA ASN A 401 -23.00 -9.72 -24.20
C ASN A 401 -24.07 -8.78 -24.76
N ASP A 402 -24.53 -7.81 -23.96
CA ASP A 402 -25.58 -6.87 -24.37
C ASP A 402 -25.07 -5.83 -25.37
N LYS A 403 -23.75 -5.74 -25.58
CA LYS A 403 -23.09 -4.76 -26.47
C LYS A 403 -22.44 -5.39 -27.72
N ILE A 404 -22.80 -6.63 -28.05
CA ILE A 404 -22.17 -7.34 -29.17
C ILE A 404 -22.39 -6.63 -30.51
N VAL A 405 -23.58 -6.05 -30.72
CA VAL A 405 -23.93 -5.31 -31.95
C VAL A 405 -23.11 -4.02 -32.05
N ASP A 406 -22.96 -3.30 -30.94
CA ASP A 406 -22.16 -2.08 -30.87
C ASP A 406 -20.67 -2.36 -31.11
N PHE A 407 -20.17 -3.53 -30.71
CA PHE A 407 -18.81 -3.97 -30.99
C PHE A 407 -18.62 -4.28 -32.47
N GLN A 408 -19.53 -5.07 -33.05
CA GLN A 408 -19.47 -5.41 -34.47
C GLN A 408 -19.54 -4.18 -35.38
N ASN A 409 -20.41 -3.22 -35.05
CA ASN A 409 -20.54 -1.96 -35.78
C ASN A 409 -19.35 -1.02 -35.57
N GLY A 410 -18.56 -1.23 -34.52
CA GLY A 410 -17.36 -0.45 -34.21
C GLY A 410 -16.07 -1.00 -34.83
N ILE A 411 -16.14 -2.11 -35.56
CA ILE A 411 -15.00 -2.65 -36.31
C ILE A 411 -14.91 -1.93 -37.65
N ASP A 412 -13.78 -1.27 -37.89
CA ASP A 412 -13.54 -0.58 -39.15
C ASP A 412 -13.36 -1.58 -40.29
N VAL A 413 -14.35 -1.61 -41.18
CA VAL A 413 -14.39 -2.53 -42.31
C VAL A 413 -13.33 -2.16 -43.37
N GLU A 414 -12.99 -0.88 -43.51
CA GLU A 414 -11.98 -0.42 -44.46
C GLU A 414 -10.57 -0.86 -44.01
N GLU A 415 -10.29 -0.77 -42.70
CA GLU A 415 -9.03 -1.27 -42.13
C GLU A 415 -8.92 -2.80 -42.22
N ILE A 416 -10.02 -3.55 -42.10
CA ILE A 416 -10.03 -5.00 -42.37
C ILE A 416 -9.58 -5.29 -43.80
N TYR A 417 -10.12 -4.57 -44.78
CA TYR A 417 -9.78 -4.81 -46.18
C TYR A 417 -8.32 -4.48 -46.48
N ALA A 418 -7.79 -3.40 -45.90
CA ALA A 418 -6.36 -3.07 -45.99
C ALA A 418 -5.49 -4.19 -45.40
N LEU A 419 -5.88 -4.73 -44.25
CA LEU A 419 -5.13 -5.80 -43.57
C LEU A 419 -5.18 -7.13 -44.33
N ILE A 420 -6.31 -7.44 -44.99
CA ILE A 420 -6.43 -8.58 -45.90
C ILE A 420 -5.53 -8.39 -47.11
N GLU A 421 -5.43 -7.19 -47.66
CA GLU A 421 -4.52 -6.88 -48.77
C GLU A 421 -3.05 -7.08 -48.36
N ASP A 422 -2.68 -6.64 -47.16
CA ASP A 422 -1.33 -6.82 -46.61
C ASP A 422 -1.01 -8.29 -46.33
N ILE A 423 -1.97 -9.07 -45.85
CA ILE A 423 -1.84 -10.54 -45.69
C ILE A 423 -1.68 -11.21 -47.06
N ASN A 424 -2.38 -10.75 -48.09
CA ASN A 424 -2.29 -11.34 -49.44
C ASN A 424 -0.98 -10.99 -50.16
N LYS A 425 -0.28 -9.93 -49.71
CA LYS A 425 1.07 -9.57 -50.18
C LYS A 425 2.18 -10.39 -49.51
N VAL A 426 1.85 -11.27 -48.57
CA VAL A 426 2.82 -12.14 -47.89
C VAL A 426 3.39 -13.17 -48.86
N GLU A 427 4.64 -12.97 -49.29
CA GLU A 427 5.41 -13.98 -50.02
C GLU A 427 6.17 -14.92 -49.08
N ALA A 428 6.59 -16.09 -49.59
CA ALA A 428 7.22 -17.17 -48.81
C ALA A 428 8.53 -16.79 -48.07
N ASN A 429 9.10 -15.61 -48.33
CA ASN A 429 10.34 -15.11 -47.75
C ASN A 429 10.15 -13.89 -46.81
N MET A 430 8.92 -13.63 -46.36
CA MET A 430 8.63 -12.53 -45.42
C MET A 430 9.42 -12.66 -44.11
N ASP A 431 9.95 -11.54 -43.61
CA ASP A 431 10.72 -11.54 -42.37
C ASP A 431 9.80 -11.58 -41.12
N LYS A 432 10.40 -11.93 -39.98
CA LYS A 432 9.64 -12.05 -38.72
C LYS A 432 9.06 -10.72 -38.24
N ASN A 433 9.67 -9.59 -38.58
CA ASN A 433 9.23 -8.27 -38.15
C ASN A 433 7.99 -7.82 -38.94
N GLU A 434 7.96 -8.10 -40.24
CA GLU A 434 6.80 -7.86 -41.11
C GLU A 434 5.59 -8.69 -40.65
N MET A 435 5.81 -9.96 -40.31
CA MET A 435 4.76 -10.81 -39.75
C MET A 435 4.24 -10.29 -38.39
N ASN A 436 5.13 -9.84 -37.51
CA ASN A 436 4.73 -9.24 -36.23
C ASN A 436 3.94 -7.94 -36.43
N LEU A 437 4.29 -7.13 -37.45
CA LEU A 437 3.59 -5.89 -37.77
C LEU A 437 2.14 -6.17 -38.18
N ILE A 438 1.93 -7.14 -39.07
CA ILE A 438 0.58 -7.56 -39.50
C ILE A 438 -0.24 -8.05 -38.29
N VAL A 439 0.35 -8.88 -37.42
CA VAL A 439 -0.32 -9.40 -36.21
C VAL A 439 -0.66 -8.28 -35.22
N ASN A 440 0.24 -7.31 -35.03
CA ASN A 440 -0.01 -6.17 -34.14
C ASN A 440 -1.14 -5.29 -34.68
N ASN A 441 -1.12 -4.97 -35.98
CA ASN A 441 -2.19 -4.20 -36.63
C ASN A 441 -3.54 -4.91 -36.49
N MET A 442 -3.56 -6.24 -36.63
CA MET A 442 -4.78 -7.02 -36.45
C MET A 442 -5.27 -6.97 -35.01
N CYS A 443 -4.37 -7.07 -34.03
CA CYS A 443 -4.73 -6.96 -32.61
C CYS A 443 -5.26 -5.56 -32.28
N ASP A 444 -4.60 -4.51 -32.76
CA ASP A 444 -4.95 -3.12 -32.47
C ASP A 444 -6.33 -2.76 -33.00
N LEU A 445 -6.68 -3.20 -34.22
CA LEU A 445 -8.02 -3.06 -34.78
C LEU A 445 -9.11 -3.58 -33.83
N PHE A 446 -8.99 -4.84 -33.36
CA PHE A 446 -9.99 -5.40 -32.45
C PHE A 446 -9.96 -4.77 -31.06
N LEU A 447 -8.78 -4.38 -30.58
CA LEU A 447 -8.63 -3.72 -29.29
C LEU A 447 -9.23 -2.33 -29.30
N ASP A 448 -9.13 -1.58 -30.40
CA ASP A 448 -9.69 -0.23 -30.52
C ASP A 448 -11.21 -0.24 -30.61
N SER A 449 -11.79 -1.15 -31.39
CA SER A 449 -13.23 -1.40 -31.36
C SER A 449 -13.70 -1.79 -29.96
N ALA A 450 -12.94 -2.65 -29.26
CA ALA A 450 -13.29 -3.08 -27.91
C ALA A 450 -13.15 -1.95 -26.88
N ARG A 451 -12.16 -1.06 -27.02
CA ARG A 451 -11.99 0.14 -26.18
C ARG A 451 -13.16 1.10 -26.38
N ALA A 452 -13.59 1.32 -27.62
CA ALA A 452 -14.73 2.17 -27.94
C ALA A 452 -16.04 1.62 -27.35
N THR A 453 -16.29 0.32 -27.51
CA THR A 453 -17.57 -0.29 -27.11
C THR A 453 -17.68 -0.57 -25.61
N PHE A 454 -16.64 -1.20 -25.03
CA PHE A 454 -16.67 -1.64 -23.64
C PHE A 454 -16.10 -0.58 -22.69
N GLY A 455 -15.25 0.32 -23.19
CA GLY A 455 -14.55 1.32 -22.39
C GLY A 455 -13.35 0.73 -21.64
N VAL A 456 -12.47 1.61 -21.15
CA VAL A 456 -11.24 1.22 -20.45
C VAL A 456 -11.35 1.35 -18.93
N THR A 457 -10.56 0.54 -18.21
CA THR A 457 -10.35 0.67 -16.77
C THR A 457 -8.92 1.05 -16.47
N LYS A 458 -8.76 2.12 -15.68
CA LYS A 458 -7.47 2.49 -15.12
C LYS A 458 -7.09 1.45 -14.07
N THR A 459 -6.07 0.65 -14.35
CA THR A 459 -5.51 -0.30 -13.39
C THR A 459 -4.90 0.49 -12.23
N SER A 460 -5.56 0.40 -11.07
CA SER A 460 -4.90 0.70 -9.80
C SER A 460 -4.15 -0.57 -9.39
N GLY A 461 -2.82 -0.51 -9.42
CA GLY A 461 -1.94 -1.66 -9.18
C GLY A 461 -2.39 -2.51 -7.99
N LEU A 462 -2.55 -3.81 -8.23
CA LEU A 462 -2.91 -4.79 -7.22
C LEU A 462 -1.81 -4.85 -6.15
N LYS A 463 -2.17 -4.46 -4.93
CA LYS A 463 -1.25 -4.37 -3.78
C LYS A 463 -0.74 -5.77 -3.37
N LYS A 464 0.58 -5.95 -3.37
CA LYS A 464 1.26 -7.07 -2.71
C LYS A 464 0.99 -7.05 -1.19
N TYR A 465 0.56 -8.17 -0.62
CA TYR A 465 0.65 -8.42 0.82
C TYR A 465 1.98 -9.12 1.10
N LYS A 466 3.01 -8.35 1.46
CA LYS A 466 4.24 -8.91 2.06
C LYS A 466 3.84 -9.70 3.33
N ASN A 467 4.40 -10.90 3.50
CA ASN A 467 4.23 -11.72 4.70
C ASN A 467 4.83 -10.98 5.90
N LYS A 468 4.01 -10.14 6.54
CA LYS A 468 4.34 -9.53 7.81
C LYS A 468 4.39 -10.64 8.87
N PRO A 469 5.32 -10.57 9.84
CA PRO A 469 5.25 -11.43 11.02
C PRO A 469 3.81 -11.34 11.57
N VAL A 470 3.23 -12.50 11.89
CA VAL A 470 1.88 -12.58 12.46
C VAL A 470 1.92 -11.75 13.74
N LYS A 471 1.47 -10.49 13.64
CA LYS A 471 1.37 -9.62 14.79
C LYS A 471 0.48 -10.35 15.77
N LEU A 472 1.02 -10.69 16.93
CA LEU A 472 0.19 -10.96 18.09
C LEU A 472 -0.69 -9.73 18.24
N ASP A 473 -1.97 -9.90 17.92
CA ASP A 473 -2.95 -8.86 18.17
C ASP A 473 -2.81 -8.46 19.64
N LYS A 474 -2.81 -7.16 19.91
CA LYS A 474 -2.73 -6.64 21.28
C LYS A 474 -3.75 -7.41 22.13
N GLU A 475 -3.43 -7.75 23.38
CA GLU A 475 -4.30 -8.60 24.22
C GLU A 475 -5.74 -8.08 24.35
N TRP A 476 -5.94 -6.77 24.14
CA TRP A 476 -7.24 -6.12 24.16
C TRP A 476 -7.98 -6.12 22.80
N PHE A 477 -7.34 -6.50 21.71
CA PHE A 477 -7.94 -6.51 20.38
C PHE A 477 -8.65 -7.85 20.13
N ASP A 478 -9.87 -7.94 20.67
CA ASP A 478 -10.70 -9.13 20.69
C ASP A 478 -11.43 -9.43 19.36
N TYR A 479 -12.26 -10.47 19.38
CA TYR A 479 -13.08 -10.88 18.23
C TYR A 479 -14.03 -9.77 17.76
N ASP A 480 -14.63 -9.03 18.69
CA ASP A 480 -15.55 -7.95 18.36
C ASP A 480 -14.83 -6.81 17.63
N CYS A 481 -13.61 -6.47 18.06
CA CYS A 481 -12.75 -5.52 17.37
C CYS A 481 -12.42 -5.99 15.94
N LYS A 482 -12.10 -7.27 15.75
CA LYS A 482 -11.83 -7.88 14.43
C LYS A 482 -13.06 -7.80 13.53
N PHE A 483 -14.21 -8.21 14.04
CA PHE A 483 -15.46 -8.25 13.30
C PHE A 483 -15.89 -6.84 12.86
N ALA A 484 -15.88 -5.87 13.79
CA ALA A 484 -16.23 -4.49 13.49
C ALA A 484 -15.28 -3.86 12.46
N ARG A 485 -13.98 -4.16 12.53
CA ARG A 485 -12.98 -3.72 11.53
C ARG A 485 -13.25 -4.32 10.14
N GLN A 486 -13.57 -5.62 10.08
CA GLN A 486 -13.89 -6.29 8.81
C GLN A 486 -15.16 -5.70 8.18
N ASN A 487 -16.19 -5.44 8.99
CA ASN A 487 -17.43 -4.83 8.52
C ASN A 487 -17.20 -3.42 7.96
N TYR A 488 -16.50 -2.55 8.70
CA TYR A 488 -16.12 -1.22 8.23
C TYR A 488 -15.34 -1.27 6.90
N ARG A 489 -14.35 -2.17 6.79
CA ARG A 489 -13.57 -2.35 5.54
C ARG A 489 -14.41 -2.85 4.37
N LYS A 490 -15.42 -3.70 4.62
CA LYS A 490 -16.36 -4.16 3.60
C LYS A 490 -17.20 -2.97 3.09
N LEU A 491 -17.76 -2.18 4.00
CA LEU A 491 -18.61 -1.03 3.66
C LEU A 491 -17.83 0.11 3.01
N LYS A 492 -16.59 0.36 3.45
CA LYS A 492 -15.68 1.31 2.80
C LYS A 492 -15.38 0.93 1.36
N ARG A 493 -15.17 -0.36 1.07
CA ARG A 493 -15.02 -0.86 -0.31
C ARG A 493 -16.31 -0.67 -1.12
N LYS A 494 -17.47 -0.97 -0.54
CA LYS A 494 -18.77 -0.75 -1.19
C LYS A 494 -18.99 0.72 -1.57
N PHE A 495 -18.70 1.66 -0.66
CA PHE A 495 -18.81 3.10 -0.92
C PHE A 495 -17.83 3.59 -2.02
N LYS A 496 -16.60 3.04 -2.04
CA LYS A 496 -15.64 3.34 -3.12
C LYS A 496 -16.13 2.88 -4.49
N ASN A 497 -16.81 1.73 -4.54
CA ASN A 497 -17.34 1.20 -5.80
C ASN A 497 -18.62 1.92 -6.23
N ILE A 498 -19.47 2.29 -5.28
CA ILE A 498 -20.76 2.96 -5.51
C ILE A 498 -20.87 4.13 -4.53
N SER A 499 -20.47 5.32 -4.99
CA SER A 499 -20.55 6.55 -4.21
C SER A 499 -21.98 7.10 -4.19
N SER A 500 -22.81 6.51 -3.34
CA SER A 500 -24.14 7.03 -2.97
C SER A 500 -24.13 7.57 -1.54
N GLU A 501 -25.01 8.53 -1.23
CA GLU A 501 -25.12 9.10 0.11
C GLU A 501 -25.58 8.05 1.13
N GLU A 502 -26.44 7.11 0.73
CA GLU A 502 -26.83 5.96 1.56
C GLU A 502 -25.60 5.09 1.93
N ASN A 503 -24.78 4.70 0.95
CA ASN A 503 -23.56 3.93 1.22
C ASN A 503 -22.56 4.72 2.08
N ARG A 504 -22.52 6.05 1.93
CA ARG A 504 -21.70 6.94 2.75
C ARG A 504 -22.15 6.93 4.21
N GLN A 505 -23.46 7.00 4.45
CA GLN A 505 -24.04 6.96 5.80
C GLN A 505 -23.82 5.60 6.46
N ILE A 506 -24.06 4.50 5.75
CA ILE A 506 -23.83 3.14 6.24
C ILE A 506 -22.35 2.94 6.61
N MET A 507 -21.43 3.38 5.74
CA MET A 507 -20.00 3.34 6.01
C MET A 507 -19.65 4.15 7.27
N LYS A 508 -20.11 5.40 7.39
CA LYS A 508 -19.86 6.26 8.57
C LYS A 508 -20.41 5.64 9.86
N SER A 509 -21.57 5.03 9.83
CA SER A 509 -22.16 4.33 10.99
C SER A 509 -21.31 3.15 11.42
N SER A 510 -20.83 2.35 10.47
CA SER A 510 -19.93 1.22 10.77
C SER A 510 -18.56 1.66 11.29
N GLU A 511 -18.05 2.82 10.85
CA GLU A 511 -16.82 3.43 11.36
C GLU A 511 -16.95 3.84 12.82
N LYS A 512 -18.06 4.52 13.17
CA LYS A 512 -18.37 4.88 14.56
C LYS A 512 -18.50 3.65 15.45
N GLN A 513 -19.17 2.61 14.97
CA GLN A 513 -19.32 1.35 15.71
C GLN A 513 -17.96 0.71 15.97
N TYR A 514 -17.09 0.63 14.97
CA TYR A 514 -15.74 0.09 15.14
C TYR A 514 -14.91 0.87 16.16
N LYS A 515 -14.97 2.21 16.14
CA LYS A 515 -14.29 3.04 17.14
C LYS A 515 -14.82 2.80 18.55
N LYS A 516 -16.14 2.75 18.73
CA LYS A 516 -16.76 2.42 20.03
C LYS A 516 -16.33 1.05 20.56
N THR A 517 -16.26 0.05 19.68
CA THR A 517 -15.80 -1.30 20.06
C THR A 517 -14.34 -1.29 20.50
N LEU A 518 -13.46 -0.60 19.77
CA LEU A 518 -12.06 -0.40 20.16
C LEU A 518 -11.95 0.26 21.53
N ASP A 519 -12.63 1.37 21.75
CA ASP A 519 -12.56 2.13 23.00
C ASP A 519 -13.04 1.28 24.19
N LYS A 520 -14.15 0.54 24.01
CA LYS A 520 -14.67 -0.39 25.03
C LYS A 520 -13.64 -1.46 25.39
N ALA A 521 -13.00 -2.07 24.40
CA ALA A 521 -12.01 -3.12 24.61
C ALA A 521 -10.74 -2.60 25.30
N ILE A 522 -10.25 -1.41 24.88
CA ILE A 522 -9.12 -0.73 25.52
C ILE A 522 -9.43 -0.39 26.99
N ILE A 523 -10.60 0.17 27.27
CA ILE A 523 -11.02 0.51 28.64
C ILE A 523 -11.15 -0.75 29.50
N ALA A 524 -11.78 -1.80 28.98
CA ALA A 524 -11.92 -3.07 29.69
C ALA A 524 -10.56 -3.69 30.04
N HIS A 525 -9.63 -3.67 29.08
CA HIS A 525 -8.27 -4.16 29.29
C HIS A 525 -7.51 -3.32 30.32
N ARG A 526 -7.59 -1.98 30.26
CA ARG A 526 -6.97 -1.09 31.26
C ARG A 526 -7.49 -1.39 32.66
N LYS A 527 -8.82 -1.58 32.82
CA LYS A 527 -9.44 -1.98 34.09
C LYS A 527 -8.93 -3.34 34.57
N LYS A 528 -8.86 -4.34 33.68
CA LYS A 528 -8.34 -5.67 33.99
C LYS A 528 -6.87 -5.62 34.42
N MET A 529 -6.06 -4.83 33.72
CA MET A 529 -4.63 -4.66 34.03
C MET A 529 -4.43 -3.95 35.37
N ALA A 530 -5.19 -2.88 35.65
CA ALA A 530 -5.14 -2.20 36.95
C ALA A 530 -5.50 -3.14 38.11
N LYS A 531 -6.56 -3.96 37.94
CA LYS A 531 -6.92 -4.99 38.93
C LYS A 531 -5.81 -6.02 39.10
N LYS A 532 -5.24 -6.53 37.99
CA LYS A 532 -4.13 -7.48 38.01
C LYS A 532 -2.90 -6.92 38.74
N ILE A 533 -2.53 -5.66 38.48
CA ILE A 533 -1.43 -4.97 39.15
C ILE A 533 -1.69 -4.87 40.65
N ASN A 534 -2.88 -4.43 41.06
CA ASN A 534 -3.24 -4.31 42.47
C ASN A 534 -3.24 -5.65 43.19
N THR A 535 -3.75 -6.72 42.56
CA THR A 535 -3.73 -8.07 43.15
C THR A 535 -2.32 -8.64 43.25
N LEU A 536 -1.49 -8.46 42.21
CA LEU A 536 -0.11 -8.95 42.21
C LEU A 536 0.76 -8.20 43.23
N ARG A 537 0.50 -6.90 43.45
CA ARG A 537 1.21 -6.08 44.45
C ARG A 537 1.15 -6.71 45.84
N SER A 538 0.00 -7.25 46.23
CA SER A 538 -0.23 -7.82 47.57
C SER A 538 0.11 -9.31 47.65
N ASN A 539 -0.07 -10.06 46.56
CA ASN A 539 -0.05 -11.53 46.61
C ASN A 539 1.19 -12.17 45.95
N ASN A 540 1.87 -11.48 45.02
CA ASN A 540 3.03 -12.02 44.32
C ASN A 540 3.93 -10.91 43.78
N SER A 541 4.81 -10.40 44.66
CA SER A 541 5.72 -9.30 44.37
C SER A 541 6.66 -9.59 43.19
N LYS A 542 7.07 -10.84 42.98
CA LYS A 542 7.96 -11.23 41.87
C LYS A 542 7.27 -11.08 40.51
N GLU A 543 6.05 -11.59 40.35
CA GLU A 543 5.26 -11.42 39.12
C GLU A 543 4.79 -9.97 38.94
N TYR A 544 4.49 -9.25 40.02
CA TYR A 544 4.24 -7.79 39.97
C TYR A 544 5.41 -7.03 39.34
N TRP A 545 6.62 -7.24 39.85
CA TRP A 545 7.82 -6.60 39.32
C TRP A 545 8.21 -7.10 37.94
N LYS A 546 7.86 -8.34 37.58
CA LYS A 546 8.04 -8.86 36.21
C LYS A 546 7.06 -8.23 35.23
N LEU A 547 5.81 -8.03 35.61
CA LEU A 547 4.81 -7.33 34.80
C LEU A 547 5.22 -5.87 34.57
N LEU A 548 5.60 -5.16 35.65
CA LEU A 548 6.15 -3.80 35.55
C LEU A 548 7.44 -3.75 34.75
N ARG A 549 8.36 -4.70 34.97
CA ARG A 549 9.57 -4.82 34.15
C ARG A 549 9.27 -5.17 32.72
N SER A 550 8.25 -5.95 32.39
CA SER A 550 7.88 -6.24 30.99
C SER A 550 7.36 -4.99 30.28
N SER A 551 6.61 -4.13 30.98
CA SER A 551 6.24 -2.79 30.50
C SER A 551 7.40 -1.80 30.46
N LEU A 552 8.47 -2.03 31.25
CA LEU A 552 9.71 -1.25 31.28
C LEU A 552 10.86 -1.89 30.47
N LEU A 553 10.76 -3.12 29.95
CA LEU A 553 11.79 -3.77 29.13
C LEU A 553 11.54 -3.49 27.66
N THR A 554 10.28 -3.25 27.29
CA THR A 554 9.92 -2.52 26.07
C THR A 554 10.62 -1.16 25.99
N PHE A 555 11.09 -0.62 27.14
CA PHE A 555 11.85 0.64 27.26
C PHE A 555 13.38 0.47 27.15
N LYS A 556 13.94 -0.71 27.46
CA LYS A 556 15.40 -0.96 27.42
C LYS A 556 15.88 -1.64 26.14
N ILE A 557 15.07 -2.51 25.53
CA ILE A 557 15.45 -3.19 24.28
C ILE A 557 15.54 -2.19 23.11
N SER A 558 14.77 -1.10 23.14
CA SER A 558 14.88 0.02 22.19
C SER A 558 16.16 0.86 22.36
N ASN A 559 16.83 0.78 23.50
CA ASN A 559 18.04 1.56 23.80
C ASN A 559 19.34 0.74 23.72
N PHE A 560 19.28 -0.60 23.73
CA PHE A 560 20.47 -1.46 23.73
C PHE A 560 20.96 -1.89 22.33
N GLN A 561 20.28 -1.49 21.25
CA GLN A 561 20.80 -1.68 19.88
C GLN A 561 21.68 -0.51 19.38
N ASN A 562 22.03 0.46 20.24
CA ASN A 562 22.85 1.62 19.89
C ASN A 562 24.20 1.70 20.63
N THR A 563 24.72 0.58 21.12
CA THR A 563 26.13 0.47 21.54
C THR A 563 26.69 -0.90 21.16
N SER A 564 27.04 -1.06 19.89
CA SER A 564 28.03 -1.99 19.34
C SER A 564 28.46 -1.48 17.98
#